data_AF-A0A8B6CCR9-F1
#
_entry.id   AF-A0A8B6CCR9-F1
#
_cell.length_a   1.000
_cell.length_b   1.000
_cell.length_c   1.000
_cell.angle_alpha   90.00
_cell.angle_beta   90.00
_cell.angle_gamma   90.00
#
_symmetry.space_group_name_H-M   'P 1'
#
loop_
_entity.id
_entity.type
_entity.pdbx_description
1 polymer ?
#
loop_
_entity_poly.entity_id
_entity_poly.type
_entity_poly.pdbx_seq_one_letter_code
_entity_poly.pdbx_strand_id
1 'polypeptide(L)'
;MESAEEDNYQKSQTACQHLNQEGQSLEQLVSQQKEGLANVVSTCERLQQNLEACQQESQKLELERQEVEKQKKISIPKTRHDITLYKLITNLHWQLDTPQNELKGYVCGNTEVKPFTFNKEQVSKYDIVNSLWDMIEEDW
;
A
#
# COMPACT_ATOMS: atom_id res chain seq x y z
N MET A 1 5.65 27.66 -86.85
CA MET A 1 6.60 26.72 -86.21
C MET A 1 6.86 27.14 -84.77
N GLU A 2 7.03 28.44 -84.47
CA GLU A 2 7.17 29.01 -83.11
C GLU A 2 6.05 28.62 -82.11
N SER A 3 4.78 28.63 -82.54
CA SER A 3 3.65 28.31 -81.64
C SER A 3 3.66 26.89 -81.05
N ALA A 4 4.38 25.95 -81.67
CA ALA A 4 4.50 24.57 -81.15
C ALA A 4 5.66 24.40 -80.16
N GLU A 5 6.67 25.27 -80.25
CA GLU A 5 7.84 25.27 -79.34
C GLU A 5 7.50 25.97 -78.02
N GLU A 6 6.74 27.07 -78.05
CA GLU A 6 6.20 27.71 -76.84
C GLU A 6 5.25 26.80 -76.06
N ASP A 7 4.38 26.07 -76.76
CA ASP A 7 3.44 25.12 -76.14
C ASP A 7 4.17 23.94 -75.46
N ASN A 8 5.31 23.51 -76.03
CA ASN A 8 6.13 22.45 -75.46
C ASN A 8 6.92 22.94 -74.23
N TYR A 9 7.48 24.14 -74.31
CA TYR A 9 8.17 24.78 -73.18
C TYR A 9 7.22 25.01 -71.99
N GLN A 10 6.00 25.47 -72.26
CA GLN A 10 5.00 25.70 -71.21
C GLN A 10 4.51 24.41 -70.56
N LYS A 11 4.34 23.32 -71.34
CA LYS A 11 4.04 21.97 -70.83
C LYS A 11 5.16 21.41 -69.97
N SER A 12 6.41 21.60 -70.38
CA SER A 12 7.56 21.16 -69.58
C SER A 12 7.67 21.94 -68.27
N GLN A 13 7.37 23.25 -68.28
CA GLN A 13 7.41 24.08 -67.08
C GLN A 13 6.30 23.72 -66.08
N THR A 14 5.09 23.44 -66.57
CA THR A 14 3.97 22.98 -65.73
C THR A 14 4.21 21.57 -65.17
N ALA A 15 4.80 20.66 -65.95
CA ALA A 15 5.20 19.34 -65.46
C ALA A 15 6.25 19.42 -64.33
N CYS A 16 7.26 20.28 -64.47
CA CYS A 16 8.25 20.52 -63.42
C CYS A 16 7.63 21.12 -62.15
N GLN A 17 6.67 22.05 -62.29
CA GLN A 17 5.95 22.63 -61.16
C GLN A 17 5.09 21.60 -60.43
N HIS A 18 4.41 20.72 -61.17
CA HIS A 18 3.59 19.65 -60.60
C HIS A 18 4.46 18.64 -59.81
N LEU A 19 5.57 18.20 -60.38
CA LEU A 19 6.51 17.29 -59.70
C LEU A 19 7.09 17.91 -58.42
N ASN A 20 7.36 19.21 -58.41
CA ASN A 20 7.84 19.91 -57.21
C ASN A 20 6.77 20.02 -56.12
N GLN A 21 5.51 20.30 -56.49
CA GLN A 21 4.38 20.33 -55.54
C GLN A 21 4.09 18.94 -54.96
N GLU A 22 4.20 17.90 -55.77
CA GLU A 22 4.03 16.51 -55.34
C GLU A 22 5.18 16.08 -54.40
N GLY A 23 6.42 16.47 -54.70
CA GLY A 23 7.57 16.28 -53.81
C GLY A 23 7.40 16.94 -52.44
N GLN A 24 6.95 18.21 -52.41
CA GLN A 24 6.67 18.92 -51.15
C GLN A 24 5.54 18.27 -50.35
N SER A 25 4.50 17.76 -51.03
CA SER A 25 3.39 17.08 -50.39
C SER A 25 3.81 15.73 -49.77
N LEU A 26 4.69 14.99 -50.47
CA LEU A 26 5.29 13.76 -49.95
C LEU A 26 6.21 14.04 -48.76
N GLU A 27 7.02 15.09 -48.79
CA GLU A 27 7.86 15.49 -47.66
C GLU A 27 7.03 15.86 -46.42
N GLN A 28 5.93 16.62 -46.61
CA GLN A 28 5.00 16.92 -45.52
C GLN A 28 4.36 15.66 -44.94
N LEU A 29 3.95 14.71 -45.78
CA LEU A 29 3.37 13.45 -45.33
C LEU A 29 4.37 12.62 -44.53
N VAL A 30 5.63 12.53 -44.99
CA VAL A 30 6.71 11.83 -44.27
C VAL A 30 7.00 12.51 -42.92
N SER A 31 7.01 13.84 -42.87
CA SER A 31 7.21 14.58 -41.62
C SER A 31 6.09 14.30 -40.61
N GLN A 32 4.83 14.35 -41.06
CA GLN A 32 3.67 14.04 -40.22
C GLN A 32 3.69 12.60 -39.71
N GLN A 33 4.07 11.64 -40.57
CA GLN A 33 4.19 10.24 -40.16
C GLN A 33 5.31 10.02 -39.15
N LYS A 34 6.44 10.72 -39.29
CA LYS A 34 7.55 10.66 -38.31
C LYS A 34 7.15 11.22 -36.95
N GLU A 35 6.46 12.36 -36.93
CA GLU A 35 5.93 12.93 -35.68
C GLU A 35 4.88 12.01 -35.04
N GLY A 36 3.98 11.44 -35.85
CA GLY A 36 3.00 10.46 -35.40
C GLY A 36 3.68 9.23 -34.77
N LEU A 37 4.71 8.69 -35.42
CA LEU A 37 5.47 7.55 -34.89
C LEU A 37 6.17 7.91 -33.58
N ALA A 38 6.81 9.08 -33.49
CA ALA A 38 7.48 9.54 -32.28
C ALA A 38 6.50 9.67 -31.10
N ASN A 39 5.30 10.20 -31.34
CA ASN A 39 4.25 10.33 -30.34
C ASN A 39 3.73 8.96 -29.86
N VAL A 40 3.55 8.01 -30.77
CA VAL A 40 3.13 6.63 -30.43
C VAL A 40 4.21 5.93 -29.61
N VAL A 41 5.48 6.04 -29.99
CA VAL A 41 6.60 5.45 -29.25
C VAL A 41 6.66 6.01 -27.82
N SER A 42 6.62 7.34 -27.67
CA SER A 42 6.58 8.00 -26.36
C SER A 42 5.39 7.54 -25.51
N THR A 43 4.22 7.37 -26.14
CA THR A 43 3.02 6.88 -25.45
C THR A 43 3.19 5.42 -25.00
N CYS A 44 3.78 4.56 -25.84
CA CYS A 44 4.08 3.17 -25.50
C CYS A 44 5.06 3.08 -24.33
N GLU A 45 6.15 3.86 -24.34
CA GLU A 45 7.13 3.88 -23.25
C GLU A 45 6.48 4.32 -21.93
N ARG A 46 5.66 5.37 -21.95
CA ARG A 46 4.93 5.82 -20.76
C ARG A 46 3.96 4.77 -20.25
N LEU A 47 3.23 4.10 -21.13
CA LEU A 47 2.31 3.03 -20.74
C LEU A 47 3.06 1.83 -20.15
N GLN A 48 4.23 1.50 -20.69
CA GLN A 48 5.07 0.43 -20.18
C GLN A 48 5.59 0.75 -18.77
N GLN A 49 6.08 1.96 -18.55
CA GLN A 49 6.50 2.42 -17.20
C GLN A 49 5.33 2.37 -16.20
N ASN A 50 4.15 2.81 -16.61
CA ASN A 50 2.96 2.74 -15.75
C ASN A 50 2.58 1.29 -15.42
N LEU A 51 2.70 0.38 -16.38
CA LEU A 51 2.40 -1.03 -16.18
C LEU A 51 3.39 -1.68 -15.21
N GLU A 52 4.68 -1.38 -15.32
CA GLU A 52 5.70 -1.82 -14.38
C GLU A 52 5.44 -1.28 -12.97
N ALA A 53 5.11 0.01 -12.84
CA ALA A 53 4.78 0.61 -11.56
C ALA A 53 3.55 -0.05 -10.91
N CYS A 54 2.48 -0.27 -11.68
CA CYS A 54 1.29 -0.98 -11.20
C CYS A 54 1.59 -2.42 -10.78
N GLN A 55 2.47 -3.13 -11.50
CA GLN A 55 2.88 -4.48 -11.14
C GLN A 55 3.66 -4.52 -9.83
N GLN A 56 4.60 -3.59 -9.64
CA GLN A 56 5.35 -3.48 -8.39
C GLN A 56 4.43 -3.16 -7.20
N GLU A 57 3.50 -2.24 -7.38
CA GLU A 57 2.52 -1.90 -6.35
C GLU A 57 1.59 -3.07 -6.04
N SER A 58 1.13 -3.80 -7.05
CA SER A 58 0.33 -5.01 -6.86
C SER A 58 1.06 -6.08 -6.07
N GLN A 59 2.35 -6.31 -6.35
CA GLN A 59 3.17 -7.27 -5.59
C GLN A 59 3.35 -6.83 -4.14
N LYS A 60 3.61 -5.54 -3.90
CA LYS A 60 3.73 -4.98 -2.55
C LYS A 60 2.43 -5.17 -1.76
N LEU A 61 1.29 -4.82 -2.36
CA LEU A 61 -0.02 -4.96 -1.72
C LEU A 61 -0.36 -6.42 -1.42
N GLU A 62 0.01 -7.35 -2.29
CA GLU A 62 -0.19 -8.78 -2.05
C GLU A 62 0.63 -9.27 -0.84
N LEU A 63 1.88 -8.83 -0.69
CA LEU A 63 2.70 -9.15 0.47
C LEU A 63 2.11 -8.56 1.77
N GLU A 64 1.67 -7.31 1.75
CA GLU A 64 1.01 -6.68 2.89
C GLU A 64 -0.28 -7.42 3.28
N ARG A 65 -1.08 -7.83 2.28
CA ARG A 65 -2.30 -8.63 2.51
C ARG A 65 -1.98 -9.95 3.18
N GLN A 66 -0.93 -10.65 2.73
CA GLN A 66 -0.53 -11.94 3.32
C GLN A 66 -0.09 -11.79 4.78
N GLU A 67 0.64 -10.73 5.11
CA GLU A 67 1.06 -10.46 6.49
C GLU A 67 -0.14 -10.14 7.39
N VAL A 68 -1.07 -9.29 6.93
CA VAL A 68 -2.32 -9.00 7.67
C VAL A 68 -3.12 -10.29 7.89
N GLU A 69 -3.23 -11.14 6.88
CA GLU A 69 -3.98 -12.40 6.97
C GLU A 69 -3.32 -13.39 7.95
N LYS A 70 -1.99 -13.45 7.97
CA LYS A 70 -1.22 -14.24 8.95
C LYS A 70 -1.47 -13.74 10.37
N GLN A 71 -1.43 -12.43 10.61
CA GLN A 71 -1.72 -11.84 11.92
C GLN A 71 -3.15 -12.15 12.37
N LYS A 72 -4.13 -12.02 11.47
CA LYS A 72 -5.54 -12.30 11.74
C LYS A 72 -5.81 -13.77 12.03
N LYS A 73 -5.19 -14.69 11.29
CA LYS A 73 -5.41 -16.14 11.45
C LYS A 73 -4.65 -16.74 12.62
N ILE A 74 -3.46 -16.24 12.94
CA ILE A 74 -2.55 -16.91 13.89
C ILE A 74 -2.38 -16.09 15.15
N SER A 75 -2.00 -14.80 15.04
CA SER A 75 -1.61 -14.00 16.19
C SER A 75 -2.80 -13.59 17.05
N ILE A 76 -3.83 -13.00 16.44
CA ILE A 76 -5.01 -12.50 17.19
C ILE A 76 -5.74 -13.62 17.94
N PRO A 77 -6.01 -14.80 17.36
CA PRO A 77 -6.67 -15.88 18.10
C PRO A 77 -5.82 -16.43 19.23
N LYS A 78 -4.50 -16.54 19.04
CA LYS A 78 -3.56 -16.98 20.09
C LYS A 78 -3.51 -15.98 21.24
N THR A 79 -3.28 -14.70 20.96
CA THR A 79 -3.27 -13.65 21.99
C THR A 79 -4.59 -13.59 22.75
N ARG A 80 -5.73 -13.72 22.05
CA ARG A 80 -7.05 -13.79 22.71
C ARG A 80 -7.15 -15.01 23.60
N HIS A 81 -6.68 -16.17 23.14
CA HIS A 81 -6.64 -17.38 23.95
C HIS A 81 -5.79 -17.21 25.20
N ASP A 82 -4.59 -16.66 25.08
CA ASP A 82 -3.67 -16.42 26.19
C ASP A 82 -4.27 -15.45 27.21
N ILE A 83 -4.86 -14.33 26.76
CA ILE A 83 -5.56 -13.38 27.64
C ILE A 83 -6.71 -14.07 28.37
N THR A 84 -7.50 -14.88 27.67
CA THR A 84 -8.59 -15.65 28.29
C THR A 84 -8.05 -16.65 29.30
N LEU A 85 -6.95 -17.36 29.02
CA LEU A 85 -6.31 -18.28 29.96
C LEU A 85 -5.85 -17.54 31.22
N TYR A 86 -5.14 -16.41 31.07
CA TYR A 86 -4.74 -15.60 32.22
C TYR A 86 -5.94 -15.17 33.05
N LYS A 87 -7.01 -14.72 32.40
CA LYS A 87 -8.26 -14.35 33.08
C LYS A 87 -8.88 -15.53 33.83
N LEU A 88 -8.93 -16.71 33.23
CA LEU A 88 -9.53 -17.91 33.84
C LEU A 88 -8.71 -18.45 35.01
N ILE A 89 -7.38 -18.41 34.91
CA ILE A 89 -6.48 -18.91 35.96
C ILE A 89 -6.47 -17.96 37.16
N THR A 90 -6.42 -16.65 36.90
CA THR A 90 -6.18 -15.66 37.96
C THR A 90 -7.44 -14.95 38.44
N ASN A 91 -8.52 -14.99 37.66
CA ASN A 91 -9.72 -14.16 37.85
C ASN A 91 -9.41 -12.67 38.04
N LEU A 92 -8.26 -12.21 37.55
CA LEU A 92 -7.83 -10.81 37.62
C LEU A 92 -8.54 -9.97 36.57
N HIS A 93 -9.01 -8.81 37.01
CA HIS A 93 -9.62 -7.80 36.17
C HIS A 93 -8.86 -6.49 36.32
N TRP A 94 -8.22 -6.05 35.25
CA TRP A 94 -7.45 -4.81 35.21
C TRP A 94 -8.34 -3.63 34.88
N GLN A 95 -8.17 -2.52 35.61
CA GLN A 95 -8.78 -1.25 35.26
C GLN A 95 -7.86 -0.51 34.28
N LEU A 96 -8.28 -0.41 33.02
CA LEU A 96 -7.48 0.21 31.96
C LEU A 96 -7.47 1.74 32.05
N ASP A 97 -8.53 2.34 32.61
CA ASP A 97 -8.64 3.79 32.81
C ASP A 97 -7.93 4.21 34.10
N THR A 98 -6.59 4.13 34.10
CA THR A 98 -5.74 4.52 35.24
C THR A 98 -4.48 5.27 34.81
N PRO A 99 -3.90 6.12 35.69
CA PRO A 99 -2.62 6.78 35.42
C PRO A 99 -1.49 5.78 35.15
N GLN A 100 -0.52 6.14 34.31
CA GLN A 100 0.60 5.26 33.91
C GLN A 100 1.38 4.67 35.09
N ASN A 101 1.47 5.41 36.20
CA ASN A 101 2.21 5.02 37.40
C ASN A 101 1.41 4.14 38.37
N GLU A 102 0.12 3.93 38.11
CA GLU A 102 -0.73 3.10 38.94
C GLU A 102 -1.07 1.79 38.24
N LEU A 103 -1.32 0.76 39.03
CA LEU A 103 -1.84 -0.53 38.61
C LEU A 103 -3.03 -0.85 39.49
N LYS A 104 -4.25 -0.79 38.92
CA LYS A 104 -5.49 -1.04 39.65
C LYS A 104 -6.29 -2.17 39.02
N GLY A 105 -7.06 -2.83 39.85
CA GLY A 105 -7.93 -3.90 39.44
C GLY A 105 -8.59 -4.57 40.61
N TYR A 106 -9.17 -5.73 40.34
CA TYR A 106 -9.75 -6.59 41.36
C TYR A 106 -9.58 -8.06 40.99
N VAL A 107 -9.53 -8.91 42.01
CA VAL A 107 -9.53 -10.36 41.90
C VAL A 107 -10.92 -10.84 42.30
N CYS A 108 -11.57 -11.66 41.46
CA CYS A 108 -12.82 -12.32 41.84
C CYS A 108 -12.49 -13.70 42.42
N GLY A 109 -12.63 -13.85 43.74
CA GLY A 109 -12.67 -15.16 44.40
C GLY A 109 -14.05 -15.80 44.32
N ASN A 110 -14.21 -16.98 44.90
CA ASN A 110 -15.50 -17.70 44.88
C ASN A 110 -16.57 -17.01 45.73
N THR A 111 -16.16 -16.36 46.81
CA THR A 111 -17.07 -15.72 47.78
C THR A 111 -16.93 -14.21 47.83
N GLU A 112 -15.75 -13.66 47.51
CA GLU A 112 -15.46 -12.24 47.69
C GLU A 112 -14.65 -11.66 46.52
N VAL A 113 -14.83 -10.36 46.30
CA VAL A 113 -14.06 -9.58 45.31
C VAL A 113 -13.04 -8.72 46.05
N LYS A 114 -11.75 -8.92 45.76
CA LYS A 114 -10.64 -8.23 46.42
C LYS A 114 -10.08 -7.14 45.49
N PRO A 115 -10.35 -5.84 45.74
CA PRO A 115 -9.74 -4.77 44.95
C PRO A 115 -8.28 -4.55 45.35
N PHE A 116 -7.45 -4.14 44.39
CA PHE A 116 -6.06 -3.78 44.64
C PHE A 116 -5.66 -2.49 43.90
N THR A 117 -4.64 -1.82 44.43
CA THR A 117 -4.03 -0.65 43.81
C THR A 117 -2.56 -0.63 44.19
N PHE A 118 -1.68 -0.60 43.20
CA PHE A 118 -0.24 -0.48 43.39
C PHE A 118 0.30 0.75 42.67
N ASN A 119 1.28 1.42 43.29
CA ASN A 119 2.06 2.46 42.63
C ASN A 119 3.39 1.85 42.16
N LYS A 120 3.65 1.90 40.85
CA LYS A 120 4.82 1.29 40.20
C LYS A 120 6.14 1.95 40.58
N GLU A 121 6.11 3.17 41.13
CA GLU A 121 7.30 3.89 41.59
C GLU A 121 7.64 3.58 43.06
N GLN A 122 6.66 3.13 43.84
CA GLN A 122 6.81 2.89 45.28
C GLN A 122 6.98 1.40 45.62
N VAL A 123 6.41 0.51 44.80
CA VAL A 123 6.41 -0.93 45.04
C VAL A 123 7.18 -1.62 43.92
N SER A 124 8.06 -2.56 44.29
CA SER A 124 8.84 -3.29 43.29
C SER A 124 7.94 -4.22 42.46
N LYS A 125 8.36 -4.53 41.23
CA LYS A 125 7.64 -5.48 40.37
C LYS A 125 7.48 -6.86 41.03
N TYR A 126 8.47 -7.27 41.81
CA TYR A 126 8.46 -8.55 42.52
C TYR A 126 7.38 -8.57 43.62
N ASP A 127 7.32 -7.51 44.43
CA ASP A 127 6.35 -7.41 45.53
C ASP A 127 4.91 -7.30 44.99
N ILE A 128 4.71 -6.57 43.88
CA ILE A 128 3.40 -6.49 43.20
C ILE A 128 2.96 -7.88 42.74
N VAL A 129 3.84 -8.63 42.06
CA VAL A 129 3.50 -9.95 41.52
C VAL A 129 3.18 -10.94 42.64
N ASN A 130 3.99 -10.99 43.70
CA ASN A 130 3.70 -11.86 44.84
C ASN A 130 2.39 -11.49 45.53
N SER A 131 2.15 -10.19 45.75
CA SER A 131 0.90 -9.72 46.35
C SER A 131 -0.32 -10.12 45.51
N LEU A 132 -0.20 -10.08 44.17
CA LEU A 132 -1.27 -10.52 43.28
C LEU A 132 -1.49 -12.04 43.36
N TRP A 133 -0.43 -12.83 43.41
CA TRP A 133 -0.53 -14.28 43.58
C TRP A 133 -1.14 -14.67 44.93
N ASP A 134 -0.75 -13.99 46.02
CA ASP A 134 -1.32 -14.21 47.36
C ASP A 134 -2.82 -13.89 47.45
N MET A 135 -3.32 -13.02 46.56
CA MET A 135 -4.75 -12.68 46.50
C MET A 135 -5.59 -13.68 45.70
N ILE A 136 -4.97 -14.46 44.82
CA ILE A 136 -5.65 -15.49 44.01
C ILE A 136 -5.91 -16.68 44.91
N GLU A 137 -7.16 -17.10 44.99
CA GLU A 137 -7.57 -18.24 45.80
C GLU A 137 -7.10 -19.54 45.15
N GLU A 138 -6.33 -20.34 45.88
CA GLU A 138 -5.97 -21.70 45.49
C GLU A 138 -7.12 -22.65 45.85
N ASP A 139 -8.18 -22.67 45.03
CA ASP A 139 -9.18 -23.74 45.13
C ASP A 139 -8.66 -24.98 44.40
N TRP A 140 -7.96 -25.84 45.13
CA TRP A 140 -7.66 -27.22 44.73
C TRP A 140 -8.30 -28.23 45.67
#